data_AF-A0A3D1XU94-F1
#
_entry.id   AF-A0A3D1XU94-F1
#
_cell.length_a   1.000
_cell.length_b   1.000
_cell.length_c   1.000
_cell.angle_alpha   90.00
_cell.angle_beta   90.00
_cell.angle_gamma   90.00
#
_symmetry.space_group_name_H-M   'P 1'
#
loop_
_entity.id
_entity.type
_entity.pdbx_description
1 polymer ?
#
loop_
_entity_poly.entity_id
_entity_poly.type
_entity_poly.pdbx_seq_one_letter_code
_entity_poly.pdbx_strand_id
1 'polypeptide(L)'
;MERIRWFEEARFGMFIHWGLYSILGRGEWVMYIEKIPKGEYAQLAKQFKPKRFNAKTWVKLASDAGMKYIVLTTRHHDGFCLFDSKVSDFTSVKTAAKRDFVAEYVKACRKYRMKIGFYYSLLDWRFSGYHNREKEPESFKEMVEQAHSQVKELMSNYGKIDILWYDGAWPYDAEAWQSKKLNDMVRKLQPHILINNRSQLPEDFGTPEQHIPTAAPETKFPTHLWESCMTMNDNWGYSAGDKNWKSTRQLIMNLIRCVSGEGNYLLNVGPKPDGTIPLPSIKRLKEIGVWMKENKESIHHAGRAHFEGGMVGLTTAKNNKVYLHVFRWPGEEICLAGVKNKIRSGYLLASNKKVSVTQKGERLFIQGLPQKAPDAIDTVIVLKLR
;
A
#
# COMPACT_ATOMS: atom_id res chain seq x y z
N MET A 1 4.97 -10.80 -18.84
CA MET A 1 4.85 -9.33 -18.79
C MET A 1 3.43 -8.83 -18.55
N GLU A 2 2.37 -9.53 -18.99
CA GLU A 2 0.99 -9.03 -18.80
C GLU A 2 0.52 -8.97 -17.32
N ARG A 3 1.00 -9.87 -16.45
CA ARG A 3 0.55 -9.94 -15.04
C ARG A 3 0.92 -8.72 -14.18
N ILE A 4 2.00 -8.02 -14.52
CA ILE A 4 2.53 -6.88 -13.73
C ILE A 4 1.95 -5.54 -14.15
N ARG A 5 1.47 -5.42 -15.39
CA ARG A 5 1.05 -4.16 -15.99
C ARG A 5 -0.01 -3.43 -15.17
N TRP A 6 -1.00 -4.14 -14.64
CA TRP A 6 -2.06 -3.51 -13.85
C TRP A 6 -1.50 -2.82 -12.59
N PHE A 7 -0.42 -3.34 -12.02
CA PHE A 7 0.19 -2.82 -10.80
C PHE A 7 0.93 -1.51 -11.09
N GLU A 8 1.69 -1.45 -12.18
CA GLU A 8 2.32 -0.23 -12.68
C GLU A 8 1.27 0.84 -13.03
N GLU A 9 0.16 0.43 -13.62
CA GLU A 9 -0.93 1.35 -13.98
C GLU A 9 -1.71 1.85 -12.75
N ALA A 10 -1.80 1.03 -11.71
CA ALA A 10 -2.55 1.32 -10.48
C ALA A 10 -1.94 2.46 -9.66
N ARG A 11 -0.62 2.40 -9.40
CA ARG A 11 0.18 3.33 -8.59
C ARG A 11 -0.22 3.54 -7.13
N PHE A 12 -1.48 3.38 -6.75
CA PHE A 12 -1.99 3.74 -5.43
C PHE A 12 -2.91 2.68 -4.83
N GLY A 13 -2.58 2.22 -3.63
CA GLY A 13 -3.33 1.19 -2.90
C GLY A 13 -3.55 1.52 -1.43
N MET A 14 -4.47 0.79 -0.79
CA MET A 14 -4.74 0.85 0.64
C MET A 14 -4.11 -0.35 1.36
N PHE A 15 -3.38 -0.11 2.44
CA PHE A 15 -3.04 -1.13 3.42
C PHE A 15 -4.05 -1.12 4.56
N ILE A 16 -4.43 -2.27 5.09
CA ILE A 16 -5.30 -2.38 6.26
C ILE A 16 -4.65 -3.33 7.28
N HIS A 17 -4.25 -2.78 8.42
CA HIS A 17 -3.80 -3.54 9.59
C HIS A 17 -4.89 -3.59 10.63
N TRP A 18 -5.55 -4.74 10.73
CA TRP A 18 -6.61 -4.97 11.70
C TRP A 18 -6.53 -6.37 12.31
N GLY A 19 -6.79 -6.47 13.61
CA GLY A 19 -6.68 -7.69 14.39
C GLY A 19 -6.93 -7.43 15.88
N LEU A 20 -6.59 -8.41 16.73
CA LEU A 20 -6.82 -8.32 18.18
C LEU A 20 -6.06 -7.16 18.82
N TYR A 21 -4.88 -6.82 18.32
CA TYR A 21 -4.08 -5.67 18.77
C TYR A 21 -4.84 -4.34 18.72
N SER A 22 -5.87 -4.22 17.88
CA SER A 22 -6.71 -3.02 17.85
C SER A 22 -7.41 -2.79 19.20
N ILE A 23 -7.74 -3.86 19.95
CA ILE A 23 -8.41 -3.80 21.27
C ILE A 23 -7.51 -3.09 22.29
N LEU A 24 -6.23 -3.43 22.28
CA LEU A 24 -5.24 -2.82 23.17
C LEU A 24 -4.90 -1.38 22.75
N GLY A 25 -5.08 -1.06 21.47
CA GLY A 25 -5.06 0.31 20.97
C GLY A 25 -3.71 1.00 21.09
N ARG A 26 -2.61 0.25 20.94
CA ARG A 26 -1.24 0.76 21.06
C ARG A 26 -0.25 0.03 20.14
N GLY A 27 -0.72 -0.27 18.92
CA GLY A 27 0.09 -0.89 17.87
C GLY A 27 0.04 -2.41 17.86
N GLU A 28 0.35 -2.98 16.69
CA GLU A 28 0.29 -4.41 16.37
C GLU A 28 1.44 -5.24 16.98
N TRP A 29 2.51 -4.57 17.42
CA TRP A 29 3.64 -5.19 18.11
C TRP A 29 3.47 -5.36 19.61
N VAL A 30 2.33 -4.92 20.16
CA VAL A 30 2.06 -4.90 21.61
C VAL A 30 2.27 -6.25 22.28
N MET A 31 1.88 -7.37 21.64
CA MET A 31 2.07 -8.71 22.20
C MET A 31 3.56 -9.01 22.46
N TYR A 32 4.41 -8.65 21.50
CA TYR A 32 5.85 -8.91 21.56
C TYR A 32 6.57 -7.93 22.50
N ILE A 33 6.31 -6.64 22.33
CA ILE A 33 7.00 -5.57 23.08
C ILE A 33 6.70 -5.66 24.58
N GLU A 34 5.44 -5.89 24.94
CA GLU A 34 5.01 -6.00 26.34
C GLU A 34 5.18 -7.44 26.87
N LYS A 35 5.70 -8.37 26.06
CA LYS A 35 5.88 -9.79 26.40
C LYS A 35 4.59 -10.46 26.92
N ILE A 36 3.45 -10.10 26.33
CA ILE A 36 2.14 -10.63 26.73
C ILE A 36 2.13 -12.15 26.43
N PRO A 37 1.91 -13.01 27.43
CA PRO A 37 1.85 -14.46 27.22
C PRO A 37 0.76 -14.84 26.20
N LYS A 38 1.05 -15.82 25.33
CA LYS A 38 0.10 -16.23 24.26
C LYS A 38 -1.29 -16.59 24.76
N GLY A 39 -1.40 -17.23 25.93
CA GLY A 39 -2.69 -17.60 26.53
C GLY A 39 -3.49 -16.40 27.03
N GLU A 40 -2.82 -15.37 27.55
CA GLU A 40 -3.41 -14.11 27.96
C GLU A 40 -3.87 -13.31 26.74
N TYR A 41 -3.00 -13.14 25.74
CA TYR A 41 -3.32 -12.42 24.51
C TYR A 41 -4.49 -13.08 23.76
N ALA A 42 -4.55 -14.42 23.75
CA ALA A 42 -5.65 -15.16 23.13
C ALA A 42 -7.03 -14.84 23.75
N GLN A 43 -7.11 -14.36 25.00
CA GLN A 43 -8.38 -13.97 25.63
C GLN A 43 -9.01 -12.75 24.95
N LEU A 44 -8.23 -11.92 24.23
CA LEU A 44 -8.75 -10.79 23.45
C LEU A 44 -9.75 -11.24 22.38
N ALA A 45 -9.65 -12.47 21.87
CA ALA A 45 -10.61 -13.02 20.91
C ALA A 45 -12.05 -12.98 21.44
N LYS A 46 -12.25 -13.19 22.76
CA LYS A 46 -13.57 -13.11 23.42
C LYS A 46 -14.17 -11.70 23.38
N GLN A 47 -13.32 -10.68 23.27
CA GLN A 47 -13.71 -9.26 23.22
C GLN A 47 -13.84 -8.73 21.79
N PHE A 48 -13.25 -9.41 20.81
CA PHE A 48 -13.24 -8.99 19.41
C PHE A 48 -14.61 -9.19 18.75
N LYS A 49 -15.50 -8.20 18.95
CA LYS A 49 -16.87 -8.15 18.45
C LYS A 49 -17.10 -6.86 17.66
N PRO A 50 -16.62 -6.78 16.40
CA PRO A 50 -16.61 -5.53 15.64
C PRO A 50 -18.00 -5.21 15.06
N LYS A 51 -18.89 -4.72 15.93
CA LYS A 51 -20.31 -4.47 15.63
C LYS A 51 -20.55 -3.48 14.48
N ARG A 52 -19.57 -2.62 14.19
CA ARG A 52 -19.66 -1.57 13.17
C ARG A 52 -18.79 -1.87 11.95
N PHE A 53 -18.19 -3.05 11.86
CA PHE A 53 -17.45 -3.48 10.69
C PHE A 53 -18.38 -3.58 9.47
N ASN A 54 -17.91 -3.01 8.37
CA ASN A 54 -18.54 -3.14 7.06
C ASN A 54 -17.47 -3.06 5.97
N ALA A 55 -17.14 -4.21 5.37
CA ALA A 55 -16.18 -4.29 4.28
C ALA A 55 -16.52 -3.36 3.10
N LYS A 56 -17.81 -3.17 2.78
CA LYS A 56 -18.21 -2.27 1.68
C LYS A 56 -17.83 -0.82 1.98
N THR A 57 -17.89 -0.40 3.25
CA THR A 57 -17.51 0.96 3.66
C THR A 57 -16.01 1.17 3.49
N TRP A 58 -15.19 0.19 3.88
CA TRP A 58 -13.73 0.27 3.71
C TRP A 58 -13.34 0.33 2.23
N VAL A 59 -13.86 -0.61 1.43
CA VAL A 59 -13.53 -0.68 0.00
C VAL A 59 -14.05 0.54 -0.76
N LYS A 60 -15.24 1.04 -0.42
CA LYS A 60 -15.77 2.28 -1.01
C LYS A 60 -14.87 3.47 -0.67
N LEU A 61 -14.40 3.59 0.57
CA LEU A 61 -13.50 4.68 0.96
C LEU A 61 -12.20 4.65 0.14
N ALA A 62 -11.60 3.47 -0.05
CA ALA A 62 -10.42 3.30 -0.90
C ALA A 62 -10.71 3.70 -2.36
N SER A 63 -11.82 3.21 -2.92
CA SER A 63 -12.25 3.54 -4.29
C SER A 63 -12.50 5.03 -4.47
N ASP A 64 -13.18 5.68 -3.53
CA ASP A 64 -13.47 7.12 -3.56
C ASP A 64 -12.17 7.95 -3.44
N ALA A 65 -11.16 7.43 -2.75
CA ALA A 65 -9.83 8.03 -2.65
C ALA A 65 -8.96 7.85 -3.91
N GLY A 66 -9.44 7.13 -4.92
CA GLY A 66 -8.72 6.86 -6.16
C GLY A 66 -7.78 5.64 -6.11
N MET A 67 -7.78 4.86 -5.03
CA MET A 67 -6.97 3.65 -4.93
C MET A 67 -7.50 2.54 -5.87
N LYS A 68 -6.59 1.66 -6.32
CA LYS A 68 -6.90 0.59 -7.28
C LYS A 68 -6.75 -0.83 -6.74
N TYR A 69 -6.13 -0.97 -5.58
CA TYR A 69 -5.99 -2.23 -4.87
C TYR A 69 -6.01 -2.00 -3.36
N ILE A 70 -6.30 -3.06 -2.62
CA ILE A 70 -6.25 -3.08 -1.16
C ILE A 70 -5.45 -4.31 -0.73
N VAL A 71 -4.66 -4.19 0.33
CA VAL A 71 -3.95 -5.30 0.99
C VAL A 71 -4.46 -5.38 2.44
N LEU A 72 -5.11 -6.49 2.79
CA LEU A 72 -5.65 -6.72 4.13
C LEU A 72 -4.78 -7.73 4.90
N THR A 73 -4.47 -7.44 6.16
CA THR A 73 -3.87 -8.42 7.10
C THR A 73 -4.80 -9.60 7.31
N THR A 74 -4.59 -10.70 6.57
CA THR A 74 -5.34 -11.94 6.78
C THR A 74 -4.93 -12.62 8.08
N ARG A 75 -3.64 -12.50 8.42
CA ARG A 75 -3.00 -12.91 9.68
C ARG A 75 -1.80 -12.00 9.91
N HIS A 76 -1.65 -11.46 11.12
CA HIS A 76 -0.45 -10.73 11.54
C HIS A 76 0.45 -11.61 12.42
N HIS A 77 1.53 -11.02 12.94
CA HIS A 77 2.52 -11.67 13.80
C HIS A 77 1.94 -12.36 15.05
N ASP A 78 0.81 -11.87 15.56
CA ASP A 78 0.13 -12.47 16.71
C ASP A 78 -0.56 -13.81 16.42
N GLY A 79 -0.58 -14.23 15.15
CA GLY A 79 -1.14 -15.49 14.69
C GLY A 79 -2.66 -15.50 14.56
N PHE A 80 -3.35 -14.41 14.89
CA PHE A 80 -4.81 -14.35 14.79
C PHE A 80 -5.27 -14.24 13.34
N CYS A 81 -6.07 -15.21 12.90
CA CYS A 81 -6.54 -15.26 11.51
C CYS A 81 -7.91 -14.56 11.36
N LEU A 82 -8.01 -13.60 10.43
CA LEU A 82 -9.27 -12.95 10.05
C LEU A 82 -10.16 -13.82 9.13
N PHE A 83 -9.81 -15.09 8.95
CA PHE A 83 -10.43 -16.06 8.05
C PHE A 83 -10.60 -17.43 8.72
N ASP A 84 -11.45 -18.31 8.18
CA ASP A 84 -11.71 -19.65 8.74
C ASP A 84 -10.62 -20.67 8.36
N SER A 85 -9.44 -20.58 8.98
CA SER A 85 -8.40 -21.60 8.79
C SER A 85 -8.78 -22.94 9.41
N LYS A 86 -8.53 -24.04 8.69
CA LYS A 86 -8.75 -25.41 9.20
C LYS A 86 -7.59 -25.91 10.04
N VAL A 87 -6.40 -25.34 9.88
CA VAL A 87 -5.18 -25.72 10.62
C VAL A 87 -4.89 -24.85 11.85
N SER A 88 -5.81 -23.94 12.22
CA SER A 88 -5.71 -23.16 13.45
C SER A 88 -7.10 -22.89 14.03
N ASP A 89 -7.22 -22.91 15.36
CA ASP A 89 -8.44 -22.51 16.06
C ASP A 89 -8.43 -21.02 16.46
N PHE A 90 -7.28 -20.36 16.36
CA PHE A 90 -7.12 -18.95 16.69
C PHE A 90 -7.56 -18.05 15.54
N THR A 91 -8.85 -18.13 15.22
CA THR A 91 -9.47 -17.44 14.09
C THR A 91 -10.67 -16.60 14.53
N SER A 92 -10.96 -15.57 13.75
CA SER A 92 -12.17 -14.75 13.88
C SER A 92 -13.47 -15.55 13.80
N VAL A 93 -13.45 -16.72 13.15
CA VAL A 93 -14.61 -17.59 12.96
C VAL A 93 -14.80 -18.57 14.12
N LYS A 94 -13.72 -19.14 14.65
CA LYS A 94 -13.82 -20.18 15.69
C LYS A 94 -13.80 -19.60 17.10
N THR A 95 -12.98 -18.60 17.38
CA THR A 95 -12.74 -18.12 18.76
C THR A 95 -13.20 -16.68 19.03
N ALA A 96 -13.64 -15.94 18.01
CA ALA A 96 -14.12 -14.55 18.17
C ALA A 96 -15.52 -14.30 17.54
N ALA A 97 -15.60 -13.37 16.58
CA ALA A 97 -16.83 -12.80 16.05
C ALA A 97 -17.73 -13.76 15.23
N LYS A 98 -17.32 -15.01 15.01
CA LYS A 98 -18.02 -16.01 14.16
C LYS A 98 -18.24 -15.52 12.73
N ARG A 99 -17.29 -14.75 12.20
CA ARG A 99 -17.35 -14.12 10.87
C ARG A 99 -16.03 -14.27 10.13
N ASP A 100 -16.12 -14.64 8.87
CA ASP A 100 -14.96 -14.63 7.97
C ASP A 100 -14.81 -13.24 7.34
N PHE A 101 -13.99 -12.40 7.96
CA PHE A 101 -13.79 -11.03 7.53
C PHE A 101 -13.04 -10.94 6.20
N VAL A 102 -12.18 -11.92 5.89
CA VAL A 102 -11.49 -12.00 4.60
C VAL A 102 -12.48 -12.29 3.46
N ALA A 103 -13.44 -13.21 3.66
CA ALA A 103 -14.49 -13.47 2.68
C ALA A 103 -15.36 -12.23 2.42
N GLU A 104 -15.75 -11.51 3.48
CA GLU A 104 -16.52 -10.27 3.37
C GLU A 104 -15.75 -9.16 2.63
N TYR A 105 -14.46 -9.02 2.93
CA TYR A 105 -13.53 -8.12 2.24
C TYR A 105 -13.42 -8.45 0.75
N VAL A 106 -13.15 -9.71 0.40
CA VAL A 106 -13.05 -10.17 -1.00
C VAL A 106 -14.34 -9.89 -1.77
N LYS A 107 -15.51 -10.18 -1.17
CA LYS A 107 -16.81 -9.88 -1.78
C LYS A 107 -17.00 -8.39 -2.02
N ALA A 108 -16.58 -7.55 -1.08
CA ALA A 108 -16.65 -6.10 -1.24
C ALA A 108 -15.70 -5.61 -2.35
N CYS A 109 -14.45 -6.07 -2.40
CA CYS A 109 -13.49 -5.72 -3.45
C CYS A 109 -14.03 -6.05 -4.84
N ARG A 110 -14.59 -7.25 -5.03
CA ARG A 110 -15.22 -7.66 -6.29
C ARG A 110 -16.34 -6.72 -6.71
N LYS A 111 -17.20 -6.33 -5.77
CA LYS A 111 -18.31 -5.39 -6.04
C LYS A 111 -17.81 -4.04 -6.57
N TYR A 112 -16.69 -3.55 -6.05
CA TYR A 112 -16.10 -2.26 -6.45
C TYR A 112 -14.99 -2.39 -7.49
N ARG A 113 -14.80 -3.58 -8.08
CA ARG A 113 -13.73 -3.88 -9.06
C ARG A 113 -12.34 -3.51 -8.55
N MET A 114 -12.13 -3.67 -7.25
CA MET A 114 -10.86 -3.44 -6.56
C MET A 114 -9.99 -4.69 -6.65
N LYS A 115 -8.71 -4.50 -6.95
CA LYS A 115 -7.71 -5.57 -6.93
C LYS A 115 -7.47 -6.04 -5.49
N ILE A 116 -7.33 -7.35 -5.31
CA ILE A 116 -7.39 -8.00 -4.01
C ILE A 116 -5.98 -8.43 -3.59
N GLY A 117 -5.49 -7.84 -2.51
CA GLY A 117 -4.26 -8.24 -1.85
C GLY A 117 -4.51 -8.85 -0.48
N PHE A 118 -3.72 -9.86 -0.15
CA PHE A 118 -3.61 -10.46 1.17
C PHE A 118 -2.23 -10.20 1.73
N TYR A 119 -2.18 -9.58 2.91
CA TYR A 119 -1.00 -9.64 3.76
C TYR A 119 -1.02 -10.92 4.57
N TYR A 120 0.13 -11.56 4.67
CA TYR A 120 0.32 -12.76 5.46
C TYR A 120 1.68 -12.72 6.15
N SER A 121 1.68 -12.63 7.48
CA SER A 121 2.91 -12.81 8.24
C SER A 121 3.33 -14.28 8.25
N LEU A 122 4.58 -14.60 7.94
CA LEU A 122 5.17 -15.94 8.04
C LEU A 122 5.38 -16.37 9.50
N LEU A 123 5.96 -15.48 10.31
CA LEU A 123 6.08 -15.71 11.75
C LEU A 123 4.73 -15.75 12.47
N ASP A 124 4.73 -16.44 13.60
CA ASP A 124 3.61 -16.50 14.54
C ASP A 124 4.21 -16.58 15.96
N TRP A 125 4.06 -15.50 16.74
CA TRP A 125 4.70 -15.38 18.06
C TRP A 125 4.26 -16.44 19.07
N ARG A 126 3.20 -17.21 18.78
CA ARG A 126 2.69 -18.28 19.65
C ARG A 126 3.56 -19.54 19.63
N PHE A 127 4.40 -19.70 18.61
CA PHE A 127 5.32 -20.83 18.44
C PHE A 127 6.67 -20.53 19.09
N SER A 128 7.12 -21.39 20.01
CA SER A 128 8.40 -21.23 20.72
C SER A 128 9.58 -21.32 19.76
N GLY A 129 9.47 -22.15 18.72
CA GLY A 129 10.49 -22.33 17.69
C GLY A 129 10.80 -21.08 16.88
N TYR A 130 9.90 -20.09 16.79
CA TYR A 130 10.23 -18.80 16.20
C TYR A 130 11.30 -18.06 17.00
N HIS A 131 11.18 -18.09 18.34
CA HIS A 131 12.10 -17.38 19.25
C HIS A 131 13.40 -18.13 19.48
N ASN A 132 13.37 -19.46 19.41
CA ASN A 132 14.57 -20.30 19.57
C ASN A 132 14.46 -21.60 18.77
N ARG A 133 14.77 -21.52 17.46
CA ARG A 133 14.72 -22.68 16.55
C ARG A 133 15.65 -23.82 16.96
N GLU A 134 16.83 -23.52 17.51
CA GLU A 134 17.81 -24.55 17.89
C GLU A 134 17.31 -25.42 19.05
N LYS A 135 16.65 -24.80 20.05
CA LYS A 135 16.08 -25.51 21.18
C LYS A 135 14.73 -26.14 20.87
N GLU A 136 13.95 -25.52 19.98
CA GLU A 136 12.56 -25.88 19.70
C GLU A 136 12.32 -26.14 18.19
N PRO A 137 13.08 -27.04 17.55
CA PRO A 137 13.04 -27.23 16.09
C PRO A 137 11.70 -27.76 15.58
N GLU A 138 11.04 -28.62 16.35
CA GLU A 138 9.70 -29.14 15.98
C GLU A 138 8.65 -28.03 16.01
N SER A 139 8.67 -27.16 17.02
CA SER A 139 7.77 -25.99 17.06
C SER A 139 7.99 -25.05 15.87
N PHE A 140 9.25 -24.88 15.42
CA PHE A 140 9.55 -24.09 14.23
C PHE A 140 8.99 -24.77 12.97
N LYS A 141 9.17 -26.08 12.84
CA LYS A 141 8.64 -26.88 11.72
C LYS A 141 7.11 -26.80 11.65
N GLU A 142 6.42 -26.96 12.77
CA GLU A 142 4.97 -26.81 12.87
C GLU A 142 4.50 -25.41 12.44
N MET A 143 5.23 -24.36 12.82
CA MET A 143 4.93 -22.99 12.38
C MET A 143 5.04 -22.84 10.86
N VAL A 144 6.10 -23.39 10.25
CA VAL A 144 6.30 -23.37 8.80
C VAL A 144 5.19 -24.17 8.09
N GLU A 145 4.84 -25.34 8.60
CA GLU A 145 3.75 -26.17 8.06
C GLU A 145 2.38 -25.49 8.18
N GLN A 146 2.09 -24.84 9.32
CA GLN A 146 0.90 -24.01 9.51
C GLN A 146 0.90 -22.88 8.49
N ALA A 147 2.03 -22.21 8.28
CA ALA A 147 2.15 -21.10 7.33
C ALA A 147 1.86 -21.52 5.89
N HIS A 148 2.47 -22.62 5.43
CA HIS A 148 2.24 -23.16 4.08
C HIS A 148 0.78 -23.59 3.90
N SER A 149 0.21 -24.26 4.89
CA SER A 149 -1.18 -24.72 4.86
C SER A 149 -2.18 -23.56 4.80
N GLN A 150 -1.98 -22.52 5.60
CA GLN A 150 -2.83 -21.33 5.61
C GLN A 150 -2.73 -20.52 4.32
N VAL A 151 -1.53 -20.37 3.76
CA VAL A 151 -1.36 -19.73 2.45
C VAL A 151 -2.07 -20.53 1.37
N LYS A 152 -2.00 -21.87 1.40
CA LYS A 152 -2.75 -22.73 0.48
C LYS A 152 -4.26 -22.50 0.58
N GLU A 153 -4.80 -22.41 1.80
CA GLU A 153 -6.22 -22.10 2.04
C GLU A 153 -6.61 -20.75 1.44
N LEU A 154 -5.82 -19.70 1.70
CA LEU A 154 -6.06 -18.36 1.17
C LEU A 154 -6.05 -18.32 -0.37
N MET A 155 -5.14 -19.07 -0.99
CA MET A 155 -5.01 -19.15 -2.45
C MET A 155 -6.07 -20.05 -3.11
N SER A 156 -6.81 -20.85 -2.35
CA SER A 156 -7.79 -21.82 -2.89
C SER A 156 -9.23 -21.40 -2.63
N ASN A 157 -9.53 -20.85 -1.45
CA ASN A 157 -10.90 -20.72 -0.97
C ASN A 157 -11.53 -19.35 -1.25
N TYR A 158 -10.73 -18.36 -1.63
CA TYR A 158 -11.18 -16.98 -1.78
C TYR A 158 -11.23 -16.54 -3.24
N GLY A 159 -11.08 -17.44 -4.22
CA GLY A 159 -11.08 -17.16 -5.66
C GLY A 159 -9.81 -16.42 -6.13
N LYS A 160 -9.93 -15.59 -7.17
CA LYS A 160 -8.79 -14.85 -7.75
C LYS A 160 -8.20 -13.84 -6.75
N ILE A 161 -6.90 -13.92 -6.46
CA ILE A 161 -6.14 -13.01 -5.60
C ILE A 161 -5.01 -12.36 -6.41
N ASP A 162 -4.92 -11.02 -6.38
CA ASP A 162 -3.99 -10.26 -7.22
C ASP A 162 -2.64 -10.01 -6.54
N ILE A 163 -2.57 -9.90 -5.21
CA ILE A 163 -1.32 -9.70 -4.45
C ILE A 163 -1.25 -10.65 -3.25
N LEU A 164 -0.10 -11.28 -3.05
CA LEU A 164 0.32 -11.88 -1.78
C LEU A 164 1.51 -11.11 -1.22
N TRP A 165 1.29 -10.47 -0.07
CA TRP A 165 2.25 -9.60 0.60
C TRP A 165 2.74 -10.30 1.85
N TYR A 166 3.89 -10.98 1.75
CA TYR A 166 4.49 -11.67 2.89
C TYR A 166 5.15 -10.71 3.86
N ASP A 167 5.31 -11.14 5.11
CA ASP A 167 6.07 -10.39 6.10
C ASP A 167 6.60 -11.29 7.23
N GLY A 168 7.53 -10.79 8.04
CA GLY A 168 7.99 -11.51 9.23
C GLY A 168 8.83 -12.76 8.91
N ALA A 169 9.61 -12.75 7.83
CA ALA A 169 10.55 -13.82 7.56
C ALA A 169 11.81 -13.74 8.45
N TRP A 170 12.15 -12.57 8.97
CA TRP A 170 13.31 -12.42 9.84
C TRP A 170 13.14 -13.20 11.16
N PRO A 171 14.23 -13.64 11.80
CA PRO A 171 15.62 -13.54 11.35
C PRO A 171 16.05 -14.67 10.37
N TYR A 172 15.11 -15.54 9.96
CA TYR A 172 15.43 -16.74 9.20
C TYR A 172 15.44 -16.51 7.67
N ASP A 173 16.19 -17.36 6.97
CA ASP A 173 16.37 -17.28 5.52
C ASP A 173 15.31 -18.05 4.72
N ALA A 174 15.41 -18.00 3.39
CA ALA A 174 14.47 -18.64 2.47
C ALA A 174 14.45 -20.18 2.60
N GLU A 175 15.55 -20.80 3.02
CA GLU A 175 15.62 -22.25 3.20
C GLU A 175 14.83 -22.67 4.44
N ALA A 176 15.02 -21.98 5.55
CA ALA A 176 14.29 -22.22 6.80
C ALA A 176 12.77 -22.11 6.60
N TRP A 177 12.31 -21.12 5.83
CA TRP A 177 10.89 -20.95 5.50
C TRP A 177 10.38 -21.88 4.40
N GLN A 178 11.27 -22.63 3.74
CA GLN A 178 10.96 -23.38 2.52
C GLN A 178 10.29 -22.47 1.47
N SER A 179 10.75 -21.23 1.34
CA SER A 179 10.07 -20.17 0.58
C SER A 179 9.89 -20.52 -0.90
N LYS A 180 10.84 -21.26 -1.50
CA LYS A 180 10.70 -21.71 -2.89
C LYS A 180 9.48 -22.62 -3.04
N LYS A 181 9.35 -23.62 -2.17
CA LYS A 181 8.21 -24.56 -2.15
C LYS A 181 6.90 -23.81 -1.93
N LEU A 182 6.89 -22.84 -1.00
CA LEU A 182 5.74 -21.99 -0.73
C LEU A 182 5.30 -21.20 -1.97
N ASN A 183 6.24 -20.49 -2.60
CA ASN A 183 5.94 -19.63 -3.75
C ASN A 183 5.59 -20.45 -4.99
N ASP A 184 6.22 -21.61 -5.21
CA ASP A 184 5.84 -22.54 -6.29
C ASP A 184 4.40 -23.01 -6.13
N MET A 185 3.98 -23.37 -4.91
CA MET A 185 2.58 -23.71 -4.61
C MET A 185 1.64 -22.54 -4.89
N VAL A 186 1.99 -21.33 -4.45
CA VAL A 186 1.19 -20.12 -4.70
C VAL A 186 1.03 -19.88 -6.20
N ARG A 187 2.11 -19.97 -7.00
CA ARG A 187 2.05 -19.78 -8.46
C ARG A 187 1.27 -20.86 -9.17
N LYS A 188 1.30 -22.10 -8.67
CA LYS A 188 0.47 -23.19 -9.20
C LYS A 188 -1.02 -22.91 -9.01
N LEU A 189 -1.41 -22.37 -7.85
CA LEU A 189 -2.82 -22.05 -7.52
C LEU A 189 -3.30 -20.73 -8.14
N GLN A 190 -2.44 -19.72 -8.18
CA GLN A 190 -2.73 -18.37 -8.67
C GLN A 190 -1.60 -17.91 -9.65
N PRO A 191 -1.57 -18.37 -10.91
CA PRO A 191 -0.47 -18.07 -11.84
C PRO A 191 -0.22 -16.58 -12.14
N HIS A 192 -1.20 -15.73 -11.86
CA HIS A 192 -1.19 -14.29 -12.15
C HIS A 192 -0.84 -13.41 -10.95
N ILE A 193 -0.76 -13.99 -9.74
CA ILE A 193 -0.57 -13.24 -8.49
C ILE A 193 0.73 -12.45 -8.51
N LEU A 194 0.81 -11.34 -7.79
CA LEU A 194 2.07 -10.66 -7.50
C LEU A 194 2.54 -11.01 -6.09
N ILE A 195 3.82 -11.36 -5.94
CA ILE A 195 4.44 -11.71 -4.65
C ILE A 195 5.53 -10.70 -4.33
N ASN A 196 5.55 -10.18 -3.10
CA ASN A 196 6.60 -9.27 -2.64
C ASN A 196 7.91 -10.01 -2.29
N ASN A 197 8.98 -9.26 -2.09
CA ASN A 197 10.31 -9.80 -1.80
C ASN A 197 10.53 -10.27 -0.33
N ARG A 198 9.46 -10.43 0.46
CA ARG A 198 9.57 -10.67 1.91
C ARG A 198 9.46 -12.13 2.34
N SER A 199 9.40 -13.06 1.38
CA SER A 199 9.65 -14.48 1.65
C SER A 199 11.16 -14.81 1.60
N GLN A 200 12.06 -13.82 1.72
CA GLN A 200 13.51 -13.96 1.50
C GLN A 200 13.89 -14.38 0.07
N LEU A 201 12.96 -14.27 -0.88
CA LEU A 201 13.20 -14.44 -2.31
C LEU A 201 12.89 -13.11 -3.03
N PRO A 202 13.56 -12.77 -4.14
CA PRO A 202 13.35 -11.48 -4.82
C PRO A 202 11.92 -11.26 -5.34
N GLU A 203 11.27 -12.33 -5.83
CA GLU A 203 9.90 -12.36 -6.39
C GLU A 203 9.57 -11.19 -7.34
N ASP A 204 8.33 -10.66 -7.32
CA ASP A 204 7.89 -9.66 -8.29
C ASP A 204 8.33 -8.25 -7.87
N PHE A 205 8.12 -7.82 -6.63
CA PHE A 205 8.33 -6.42 -6.25
C PHE A 205 9.00 -6.21 -4.90
N GLY A 206 9.79 -5.13 -4.81
CA GLY A 206 10.43 -4.67 -3.57
C GLY A 206 9.50 -3.85 -2.68
N THR A 207 9.73 -3.86 -1.37
CA THR A 207 8.87 -3.18 -0.38
C THR A 207 9.64 -2.20 0.54
N PRO A 208 10.09 -1.04 0.04
CA PRO A 208 10.54 0.06 0.90
C PRO A 208 9.50 0.37 1.99
N GLU A 209 9.90 0.38 3.25
CA GLU A 209 8.97 0.59 4.37
C GLU A 209 9.25 1.92 5.06
N GLN A 210 8.20 2.73 5.24
CA GLN A 210 8.26 4.04 5.90
C GLN A 210 9.23 5.06 5.25
N HIS A 211 9.76 4.75 4.06
CA HIS A 211 10.57 5.65 3.27
C HIS A 211 10.27 5.52 1.77
N ILE A 212 10.57 6.57 1.02
CA ILE A 212 10.45 6.60 -0.45
C ILE A 212 11.85 6.80 -1.02
N PRO A 213 12.39 5.83 -1.78
CA PRO A 213 13.74 5.94 -2.32
C PRO A 213 13.83 7.13 -3.30
N THR A 214 15.02 7.73 -3.38
CA THR A 214 15.30 8.93 -4.21
C THR A 214 15.43 8.60 -5.70
N ALA A 215 15.88 7.39 -6.01
CA ALA A 215 15.82 6.78 -7.34
C ALA A 215 15.03 5.47 -7.22
N ALA A 216 14.53 4.92 -8.33
CA ALA A 216 14.15 3.51 -8.34
C ALA A 216 15.35 2.74 -7.74
N PRO A 217 15.15 1.93 -6.67
CA PRO A 217 16.26 1.21 -6.06
C PRO A 217 17.03 0.52 -7.18
N GLU A 218 18.37 0.66 -7.26
CA GLU A 218 19.15 -0.08 -8.26
C GLU A 218 18.75 -1.56 -8.15
N THR A 219 17.96 -2.00 -9.12
CA THR A 219 16.94 -3.01 -8.86
C THR A 219 17.60 -4.37 -8.75
N LYS A 220 17.63 -4.94 -7.55
CA LYS A 220 17.96 -6.36 -7.33
C LYS A 220 16.79 -7.30 -7.69
N PHE A 221 15.74 -6.79 -8.36
CA PHE A 221 14.48 -7.50 -8.57
C PHE A 221 14.23 -7.83 -10.05
N PRO A 222 13.72 -9.04 -10.37
CA PRO A 222 13.46 -9.46 -11.75
C PRO A 222 12.54 -8.55 -12.58
N THR A 223 11.65 -7.77 -11.93
CA THR A 223 10.66 -6.96 -12.65
C THR A 223 10.79 -5.45 -12.43
N HIS A 224 11.83 -4.98 -11.71
CA HIS A 224 12.04 -3.57 -11.35
C HIS A 224 10.93 -2.91 -10.51
N LEU A 225 9.84 -3.61 -10.21
CA LEU A 225 8.70 -3.09 -9.45
C LEU A 225 9.07 -2.85 -7.98
N TRP A 226 8.52 -1.78 -7.42
CA TRP A 226 8.60 -1.51 -5.99
C TRP A 226 7.37 -0.76 -5.49
N GLU A 227 7.10 -0.92 -4.20
CA GLU A 227 5.97 -0.31 -3.50
C GLU A 227 6.42 0.20 -2.15
N SER A 228 6.31 1.52 -1.93
CA SER A 228 6.53 2.08 -0.61
C SER A 228 5.26 1.92 0.21
N CYS A 229 5.33 1.11 1.27
CA CYS A 229 4.28 1.03 2.27
C CYS A 229 4.52 2.10 3.35
N MET A 230 3.49 2.90 3.64
CA MET A 230 3.58 3.95 4.66
C MET A 230 2.31 4.10 5.49
N THR A 231 2.51 4.51 6.73
CA THR A 231 1.48 4.83 7.73
C THR A 231 1.00 6.28 7.58
N MET A 232 -0.28 6.55 7.90
CA MET A 232 -0.81 7.92 7.97
C MET A 232 -0.39 8.66 9.24
N ASN A 233 -0.23 7.93 10.33
CA ASN A 233 0.38 8.36 11.58
C ASN A 233 1.70 7.59 11.77
N ASP A 234 2.08 7.19 12.97
CA ASP A 234 3.32 6.46 13.25
C ASP A 234 3.08 4.96 13.54
N ASN A 235 1.86 4.45 13.33
CA ASN A 235 1.48 3.07 13.63
C ASN A 235 0.75 2.39 12.45
N TRP A 236 0.97 1.08 12.28
CA TRP A 236 0.22 0.28 11.31
C TRP A 236 -1.16 -0.08 11.87
N GLY A 237 -1.18 -0.80 12.98
CA GLY A 237 -2.38 -1.11 13.75
C GLY A 237 -2.93 0.12 14.46
N TYR A 238 -4.18 0.03 14.92
CA TYR A 238 -4.81 1.12 15.66
C TYR A 238 -4.01 1.45 16.95
N SER A 239 -3.61 2.71 17.05
CA SER A 239 -3.02 3.31 18.25
C SER A 239 -3.87 4.50 18.69
N ALA A 240 -4.47 4.40 19.89
CA ALA A 240 -5.36 5.41 20.44
C ALA A 240 -4.60 6.68 20.85
N GLY A 241 -3.36 6.52 21.30
CA GLY A 241 -2.48 7.61 21.74
C GLY A 241 -1.82 8.36 20.58
N ASP A 242 -1.68 7.74 19.41
CA ASP A 242 -0.99 8.34 18.28
C ASP A 242 -1.84 9.42 17.59
N LYS A 243 -1.37 10.67 17.70
CA LYS A 243 -1.96 11.85 17.08
C LYS A 243 -1.06 12.49 16.02
N ASN A 244 0.08 11.88 15.70
CA ASN A 244 1.06 12.45 14.78
C ASN A 244 0.68 12.15 13.31
N TRP A 245 -0.42 12.73 12.86
CA TRP A 245 -0.98 12.44 11.54
C TRP A 245 -0.31 13.29 10.45
N LYS A 246 0.32 12.64 9.47
CA LYS A 246 0.84 13.26 8.23
C LYS A 246 -0.26 14.11 7.56
N SER A 247 0.07 15.27 7.01
CA SER A 247 -0.94 16.11 6.34
C SER A 247 -1.38 15.49 5.01
N THR A 248 -2.58 15.81 4.52
CA THR A 248 -3.02 15.37 3.18
C THR A 248 -2.03 15.81 2.09
N ARG A 249 -1.47 17.01 2.24
CA ARG A 249 -0.42 17.53 1.37
C ARG A 249 0.82 16.63 1.34
N GLN A 250 1.28 16.16 2.49
CA GLN A 250 2.41 15.23 2.57
C GLN A 250 2.07 13.88 1.93
N LEU A 251 0.86 13.37 2.13
CA LEU A 251 0.43 12.09 1.54
C LEU A 251 0.34 12.15 0.01
N ILE A 252 -0.14 13.26 -0.55
CA ILE A 252 -0.16 13.49 -2.01
C ILE A 252 1.26 13.64 -2.56
N MET A 253 2.14 14.38 -1.88
CA MET A 253 3.56 14.45 -2.25
C MET A 253 4.23 13.08 -2.26
N ASN A 254 3.95 12.24 -1.26
CA ASN A 254 4.48 10.89 -1.17
C ASN A 254 4.02 10.02 -2.34
N LEU A 255 2.72 10.06 -2.67
CA LEU A 255 2.17 9.39 -3.84
C LEU A 255 2.90 9.81 -5.12
N ILE A 256 2.99 11.12 -5.37
CA ILE A 256 3.63 11.67 -6.58
C ILE A 256 5.10 11.29 -6.64
N ARG A 257 5.81 11.32 -5.50
CA ARG A 257 7.21 10.90 -5.43
C ARG A 257 7.37 9.43 -5.80
N CYS A 258 6.48 8.55 -5.33
CA CYS A 258 6.48 7.14 -5.74
C CYS A 258 6.29 7.03 -7.25
N VAL A 259 5.27 7.68 -7.83
CA VAL A 259 5.00 7.63 -9.27
C VAL A 259 6.17 8.18 -10.10
N SER A 260 6.80 9.27 -9.67
CA SER A 260 7.96 9.86 -10.35
C SER A 260 9.19 8.93 -10.36
N GLY A 261 9.28 8.01 -9.38
CA GLY A 261 10.29 6.96 -9.31
C GLY A 261 9.82 5.60 -9.83
N GLU A 262 8.71 5.58 -10.58
CA GLU A 262 8.09 4.36 -11.14
C GLU A 262 7.61 3.33 -10.11
N GLY A 263 7.41 3.76 -8.86
CA GLY A 263 6.91 2.94 -7.77
C GLY A 263 5.44 3.13 -7.48
N ASN A 264 4.94 2.26 -6.62
CA ASN A 264 3.59 2.32 -6.05
C ASN A 264 3.61 2.86 -4.62
N TYR A 265 2.50 3.47 -4.20
CA TYR A 265 2.28 3.93 -2.84
C TYR A 265 1.17 3.11 -2.17
N LEU A 266 1.52 2.37 -1.12
CA LEU A 266 0.58 1.58 -0.32
C LEU A 266 0.33 2.28 1.02
N LEU A 267 -0.79 2.98 1.11
CA LEU A 267 -1.11 3.85 2.24
C LEU A 267 -1.98 3.13 3.28
N ASN A 268 -1.49 3.04 4.50
CA ASN A 268 -2.13 2.28 5.57
C ASN A 268 -3.28 3.01 6.28
N VAL A 269 -4.27 2.23 6.70
CA VAL A 269 -5.22 2.56 7.77
C VAL A 269 -5.21 1.47 8.84
N GLY A 270 -5.30 1.87 10.11
CA GLY A 270 -5.49 0.97 11.26
C GLY A 270 -6.90 1.09 11.83
N PRO A 271 -7.86 0.23 11.46
CA PRO A 271 -9.23 0.28 11.97
C PRO A 271 -9.31 0.01 13.48
N LYS A 272 -10.31 0.61 14.13
CA LYS A 272 -10.62 0.42 15.56
C LYS A 272 -11.19 -0.97 15.84
N PRO A 273 -11.25 -1.41 17.11
CA PRO A 273 -11.86 -2.69 17.52
C PRO A 273 -13.29 -2.89 17.03
N ASP A 274 -14.06 -1.80 16.90
CA ASP A 274 -15.45 -1.85 16.44
C ASP A 274 -15.56 -2.08 14.92
N GLY A 275 -14.45 -2.07 14.18
CA GLY A 275 -14.38 -2.20 12.73
C GLY A 275 -14.50 -0.89 11.96
N THR A 276 -14.49 0.28 12.63
CA THR A 276 -14.52 1.57 11.94
C THR A 276 -13.12 2.15 11.75
N ILE A 277 -12.88 2.76 10.58
CA ILE A 277 -11.64 3.47 10.29
C ILE A 277 -11.61 4.79 11.10
N PRO A 278 -10.48 5.19 11.70
CA PRO A 278 -10.35 6.46 12.42
C PRO A 278 -10.75 7.67 11.56
N LEU A 279 -11.42 8.65 12.17
CA LEU A 279 -11.84 9.88 11.48
C LEU A 279 -10.68 10.65 10.82
N PRO A 280 -9.48 10.77 11.45
CA PRO A 280 -8.34 11.43 10.80
C PRO A 280 -7.93 10.77 9.48
N SER A 281 -7.99 9.43 9.39
CA SER A 281 -7.74 8.68 8.15
C SER A 281 -8.83 8.92 7.12
N ILE A 282 -10.11 8.89 7.53
CA ILE A 282 -11.24 9.14 6.63
C ILE A 282 -11.15 10.55 6.03
N LYS A 283 -10.83 11.57 6.84
CA LYS A 283 -10.69 12.96 6.38
C LYS A 283 -9.63 13.07 5.28
N ARG A 284 -8.45 12.51 5.51
CA ARG A 284 -7.34 12.50 4.54
C ARG A 284 -7.71 11.78 3.25
N LEU A 285 -8.28 10.58 3.35
CA LEU A 285 -8.68 9.81 2.17
C LEU A 285 -9.76 10.52 1.34
N LYS A 286 -10.70 11.23 1.99
CA LYS A 286 -11.69 12.05 1.29
C LYS A 286 -11.05 13.25 0.58
N GLU A 287 -10.14 13.95 1.24
CA GLU A 287 -9.41 15.08 0.64
C GLU A 287 -8.52 14.62 -0.52
N ILE A 288 -7.81 13.50 -0.38
CA ILE A 288 -7.06 12.84 -1.48
C ILE A 288 -8.02 12.48 -2.62
N GLY A 289 -9.19 11.92 -2.31
CA GLY A 289 -10.21 11.58 -3.30
C GLY A 289 -10.71 12.80 -4.09
N VAL A 290 -10.89 13.95 -3.44
CA VAL A 290 -11.23 15.21 -4.11
C VAL A 290 -10.12 15.60 -5.09
N TRP A 291 -8.86 15.59 -4.66
CA TRP A 291 -7.72 15.92 -5.53
C TRP A 291 -7.57 14.91 -6.70
N MET A 292 -7.76 13.62 -6.44
CA MET A 292 -7.67 12.56 -7.44
C MET A 292 -8.75 12.67 -8.53
N LYS A 293 -9.94 13.22 -8.25
CA LYS A 293 -10.99 13.39 -9.28
C LYS A 293 -10.50 14.20 -10.48
N GLU A 294 -9.76 15.27 -10.19
CA GLU A 294 -9.23 16.20 -11.20
C GLU A 294 -7.87 15.76 -11.72
N ASN A 295 -7.03 15.15 -10.86
CA ASN A 295 -5.61 14.95 -11.18
C ASN A 295 -5.21 13.49 -11.44
N LYS A 296 -6.12 12.52 -11.37
CA LYS A 296 -5.80 11.08 -11.52
C LYS A 296 -5.00 10.69 -12.76
N GLU A 297 -5.08 11.43 -13.87
CA GLU A 297 -4.31 11.11 -15.08
C GLU A 297 -2.80 11.34 -14.94
N SER A 298 -2.39 12.16 -13.97
CA SER A 298 -0.97 12.35 -13.62
C SER A 298 -0.43 11.28 -12.66
N ILE A 299 -1.30 10.37 -12.19
CA ILE A 299 -0.97 9.28 -11.26
C ILE A 299 -1.17 7.94 -11.96
N HIS A 300 -2.40 7.60 -12.35
CA HIS A 300 -2.69 6.30 -12.95
C HIS A 300 -2.12 6.21 -14.36
N HIS A 301 -1.44 5.10 -14.64
CA HIS A 301 -0.66 4.88 -15.87
C HIS A 301 0.47 5.89 -16.09
N ALA A 302 0.75 6.77 -15.11
CA ALA A 302 1.88 7.67 -15.17
C ALA A 302 3.12 7.00 -14.57
N GLY A 303 4.28 7.53 -14.91
CA GLY A 303 5.56 7.09 -14.37
C GLY A 303 6.56 8.24 -14.39
N ARG A 304 7.84 7.89 -14.52
CA ARG A 304 8.95 8.86 -14.54
C ARG A 304 8.89 9.76 -15.77
N ALA A 305 9.11 11.05 -15.57
CA ALA A 305 9.30 12.02 -16.65
C ALA A 305 10.77 12.14 -17.07
N HIS A 306 11.00 12.66 -18.29
CA HIS A 306 12.35 12.87 -18.84
C HIS A 306 13.08 14.11 -18.31
N PHE A 307 12.39 14.98 -17.56
CA PHE A 307 12.97 16.15 -16.90
C PHE A 307 12.26 16.41 -15.58
N GLU A 308 12.94 17.09 -14.68
CA GLU A 308 12.46 17.37 -13.32
C GLU A 308 11.60 18.65 -13.23
N GLY A 309 10.82 18.75 -12.16
CA GLY A 309 10.03 19.95 -11.84
C GLY A 309 10.86 21.09 -11.22
N GLY A 310 12.18 20.95 -11.15
CA GLY A 310 13.08 21.93 -10.57
C GLY A 310 12.68 22.32 -9.14
N MET A 311 12.75 23.61 -8.82
CA MET A 311 12.47 24.11 -7.48
C MET A 311 10.97 24.12 -7.12
N VAL A 312 10.08 24.04 -8.10
CA VAL A 312 8.63 24.20 -7.86
C VAL A 312 7.93 22.90 -7.48
N GLY A 313 8.49 21.75 -7.86
CA GLY A 313 7.96 20.45 -7.45
C GLY A 313 8.49 19.28 -8.27
N LEU A 314 7.59 18.33 -8.56
CA LEU A 314 7.94 17.05 -9.20
C LEU A 314 7.28 16.91 -10.56
N THR A 315 7.71 15.91 -11.31
CA THR A 315 7.13 15.57 -12.62
C THR A 315 6.77 14.10 -12.69
N THR A 316 5.65 13.82 -13.35
CA THR A 316 5.31 12.48 -13.83
C THR A 316 5.04 12.55 -15.34
N ALA A 317 5.03 11.43 -16.03
CA ALA A 317 4.74 11.40 -17.46
C ALA A 317 3.85 10.23 -17.85
N LYS A 318 3.07 10.44 -18.91
CA LYS A 318 2.26 9.43 -19.57
C LYS A 318 2.17 9.76 -21.06
N ASN A 319 2.58 8.83 -21.91
CA ASN A 319 2.64 9.04 -23.37
C ASN A 319 3.43 10.33 -23.69
N ASN A 320 2.84 11.22 -24.51
CA ASN A 320 3.42 12.52 -24.85
C ASN A 320 3.04 13.66 -23.89
N LYS A 321 2.58 13.36 -22.67
CA LYS A 321 2.26 14.36 -21.64
C LYS A 321 3.23 14.24 -20.48
N VAL A 322 3.78 15.38 -20.07
CA VAL A 322 4.43 15.55 -18.77
C VAL A 322 3.49 16.33 -17.86
N TYR A 323 3.36 15.86 -16.63
CA TYR A 323 2.58 16.49 -15.57
C TYR A 323 3.54 17.12 -14.58
N LEU A 324 3.58 18.44 -14.55
CA LEU A 324 4.32 19.21 -13.56
C LEU A 324 3.43 19.41 -12.33
N HIS A 325 3.81 18.78 -11.23
CA HIS A 325 3.19 18.91 -9.91
C HIS A 325 3.80 20.09 -9.17
N VAL A 326 3.05 21.18 -9.03
CA VAL A 326 3.53 22.46 -8.49
C VAL A 326 3.15 22.58 -7.02
N PHE A 327 4.08 22.17 -6.15
CA PHE A 327 3.95 22.24 -4.70
C PHE A 327 4.34 23.60 -4.10
N ARG A 328 5.12 24.39 -4.86
CA ARG A 328 5.62 25.71 -4.46
C ARG A 328 5.26 26.69 -5.57
N TRP A 329 4.05 27.23 -5.48
CA TRP A 329 3.48 28.11 -6.50
C TRP A 329 4.21 29.46 -6.53
N PRO A 330 4.83 29.87 -7.65
CA PRO A 330 5.63 31.09 -7.70
C PRO A 330 4.85 32.36 -8.09
N GLY A 331 3.57 32.23 -8.48
CA GLY A 331 2.78 33.33 -9.06
C GLY A 331 2.55 33.11 -10.54
N GLU A 332 2.89 34.11 -11.37
CA GLU A 332 2.46 34.16 -12.78
C GLU A 332 3.37 33.41 -13.76
N GLU A 333 4.59 33.06 -13.34
CA GLU A 333 5.60 32.41 -14.19
C GLU A 333 6.35 31.30 -13.46
N ILE A 334 6.58 30.18 -14.15
CA ILE A 334 7.52 29.11 -13.78
C ILE A 334 8.59 29.03 -14.86
N CYS A 335 9.87 28.94 -14.47
CA CYS A 335 10.96 28.57 -15.36
C CYS A 335 11.53 27.21 -14.94
N LEU A 336 11.50 26.23 -15.85
CA LEU A 336 12.23 24.97 -15.72
C LEU A 336 13.49 24.99 -16.59
N ALA A 337 14.50 24.23 -16.21
CA ALA A 337 15.73 24.04 -16.97
C ALA A 337 15.97 22.55 -17.26
N GLY A 338 16.85 22.24 -18.21
CA GLY A 338 17.12 20.86 -18.64
C GLY A 338 16.01 20.24 -19.50
N VAL A 339 15.08 21.04 -20.01
CA VAL A 339 13.97 20.55 -20.85
C VAL A 339 14.42 20.46 -22.31
N LYS A 340 15.01 19.32 -22.68
CA LYS A 340 15.51 19.04 -24.04
C LYS A 340 14.40 18.72 -25.04
N ASN A 341 13.30 18.13 -24.57
CA ASN A 341 12.14 17.81 -25.40
C ASN A 341 11.44 19.10 -25.89
N LYS A 342 10.88 19.07 -27.11
CA LYS A 342 10.05 20.19 -27.60
C LYS A 342 8.67 20.16 -26.96
N ILE A 343 8.29 21.25 -26.32
CA ILE A 343 6.97 21.46 -25.71
C ILE A 343 6.07 22.17 -26.70
N ARG A 344 4.92 21.57 -27.01
CA ARG A 344 3.93 22.10 -27.95
C ARG A 344 2.95 23.07 -27.29
N SER A 345 2.51 22.75 -26.07
CA SER A 345 1.46 23.51 -25.38
C SER A 345 1.43 23.15 -23.90
N GLY A 346 0.93 24.06 -23.05
CA GLY A 346 0.64 23.80 -21.65
C GLY A 346 -0.80 24.14 -21.24
N TYR A 347 -1.33 23.47 -20.21
CA TYR A 347 -2.60 23.82 -19.58
C TYR A 347 -2.68 23.32 -18.14
N LEU A 348 -3.52 23.95 -17.30
CA LEU A 348 -3.83 23.47 -15.95
C LEU A 348 -4.72 22.23 -16.07
N LEU A 349 -4.35 21.11 -15.43
CA LEU A 349 -5.04 19.83 -15.59
C LEU A 349 -6.51 19.90 -15.17
N ALA A 350 -6.79 20.45 -13.98
CA ALA A 350 -8.13 20.49 -13.42
C ALA A 350 -9.12 21.39 -14.20
N SER A 351 -8.65 22.53 -14.74
CA SER A 351 -9.54 23.52 -15.38
C SER A 351 -9.44 23.56 -16.90
N ASN A 352 -8.48 22.87 -17.49
CA ASN A 352 -8.10 22.98 -18.90
C ASN A 352 -7.71 24.41 -19.34
N LYS A 353 -7.47 25.33 -18.39
CA LYS A 353 -7.01 26.70 -18.69
C LYS A 353 -5.63 26.62 -19.34
N LYS A 354 -5.51 27.13 -20.58
CA LYS A 354 -4.25 27.19 -21.31
C LYS A 354 -3.26 28.11 -20.59
N VAL A 355 -1.98 27.75 -20.68
CA VAL A 355 -0.85 28.56 -20.23
C VAL A 355 0.09 28.78 -21.42
N SER A 356 0.79 29.90 -21.44
CA SER A 356 1.80 30.16 -22.47
C SER A 356 3.05 29.36 -22.16
N VAL A 357 3.64 28.73 -23.18
CA VAL A 357 4.89 27.98 -23.05
C VAL A 357 5.90 28.49 -24.06
N THR A 358 7.04 28.96 -23.57
CA THR A 358 8.13 29.48 -24.41
C THR A 358 9.42 28.75 -24.07
N GLN A 359 10.06 28.14 -25.06
CA GLN A 359 11.37 27.48 -24.88
C GLN A 359 12.50 28.36 -25.43
N LYS A 360 13.51 28.62 -24.61
CA LYS A 360 14.76 29.29 -24.99
C LYS A 360 15.94 28.37 -24.65
N GLY A 361 16.48 27.68 -25.65
CA GLY A 361 17.43 26.58 -25.40
C GLY A 361 16.77 25.46 -24.59
N GLU A 362 17.41 25.03 -23.51
CA GLU A 362 16.88 24.01 -22.57
C GLU A 362 16.00 24.60 -21.45
N ARG A 363 15.74 25.92 -21.48
CA ARG A 363 14.86 26.59 -20.51
C ARG A 363 13.44 26.62 -21.03
N LEU A 364 12.49 26.17 -20.22
CA LEU A 364 11.06 26.24 -20.48
C LEU A 364 10.42 27.26 -19.54
N PHE A 365 9.85 28.31 -20.11
CA PHE A 365 9.04 29.29 -19.40
C PHE A 365 7.56 28.92 -19.55
N ILE A 366 6.84 28.86 -18.44
CA ILE A 366 5.40 28.63 -18.35
C ILE A 366 4.79 29.90 -17.76
N GLN A 367 4.00 30.63 -18.55
CA GLN A 367 3.52 31.98 -18.24
C GLN A 367 1.99 32.07 -18.33
N GLY A 368 1.43 33.14 -17.77
CA GLY A 368 -0.03 33.34 -17.70
C GLY A 368 -0.69 32.49 -16.61
N LEU A 369 0.10 32.12 -15.61
CA LEU A 369 -0.39 31.41 -14.42
C LEU A 369 -1.18 32.38 -13.53
N PRO A 370 -2.21 31.91 -12.81
CA PRO A 370 -2.87 32.73 -11.79
C PRO A 370 -1.90 33.17 -10.67
N GLN A 371 -2.10 34.37 -10.13
CA GLN A 371 -1.29 34.89 -9.02
C GLN A 371 -1.31 33.98 -7.77
N LYS A 372 -2.43 33.31 -7.51
CA LYS A 372 -2.59 32.34 -6.42
C LYS A 372 -2.71 30.94 -6.99
N ALA A 373 -2.18 29.96 -6.27
CA ALA A 373 -2.31 28.56 -6.63
C ALA A 373 -3.80 28.16 -6.76
N PRO A 374 -4.23 27.60 -7.90
CA PRO A 374 -5.59 27.06 -8.07
C PRO A 374 -5.92 25.98 -7.04
N ASP A 375 -4.95 25.13 -6.71
CA ASP A 375 -5.00 24.14 -5.64
C ASP A 375 -3.80 24.35 -4.71
N ALA A 376 -4.07 24.54 -3.43
CA ALA A 376 -3.06 24.82 -2.40
C ALA A 376 -2.27 23.58 -1.96
N ILE A 377 -2.75 22.37 -2.28
CA ILE A 377 -2.05 21.11 -1.99
C ILE A 377 -1.09 20.79 -3.13
N ASP A 378 -1.61 20.75 -4.36
CA ASP A 378 -0.84 20.51 -5.57
C ASP A 378 -1.63 20.95 -6.82
N THR A 379 -1.09 21.95 -7.54
CA THR A 379 -1.62 22.33 -8.85
C THR A 379 -0.83 21.62 -9.95
N VAL A 380 -1.53 20.86 -10.78
CA VAL A 380 -0.91 20.11 -11.88
C VAL A 380 -0.99 20.88 -13.20
N ILE A 381 0.15 21.10 -13.84
CA ILE A 381 0.27 21.67 -15.19
C ILE A 381 0.64 20.57 -16.17
N VAL A 382 -0.16 20.38 -17.21
CA VAL A 382 0.15 19.44 -18.29
C VAL A 382 0.98 20.15 -19.34
N LEU A 383 2.11 19.55 -19.72
CA LEU A 383 2.98 19.94 -20.81
C LEU A 383 2.90 18.87 -21.91
N LYS A 384 2.38 19.22 -23.09
CA LYS A 384 2.33 18.30 -24.23
C LYS A 384 3.65 18.36 -24.99
N LEU A 385 4.30 17.21 -25.12
CA LEU A 385 5.47 17.02 -25.97
C LEU A 385 5.04 16.98 -27.45
N ARG A 386 5.93 17.41 -28.35
CA ARG A 386 5.73 17.28 -29.79
C ARG A 386 5.83 15.84 -30.26
#